data_AF-A0A9W8TLC6-F1
#
_entry.id   AF-A0A9W8TLC6-F1
#
_cell.length_a   1.000
_cell.length_b   1.000
_cell.length_c   1.000
_cell.angle_alpha   90.00
_cell.angle_beta   90.00
_cell.angle_gamma   90.00
#
_symmetry.space_group_name_H-M   'P 1'
#
loop_
_entity.id
_entity.type
_entity.pdbx_description
1 polymer ?
#
loop_
_entity_poly.entity_id
_entity_poly.type
_entity_poly.pdbx_seq_one_letter_code
_entity_poly.pdbx_strand_id
1 'polypeptide(L)'
;MTPVDVVKTRIQLDPVTYNRGMIGGFRQVIANEGAGALLTGVGPTFAGYFLQGAFKFGGYEFFKQQCINYMGIENASNYRTGVYLASSAAAEFFADIALCPLEATRIRLVSEPTYANGLIGGFSKMLKTEGVGAFYAGFGPILFKQVPYTMTKFVVYEKVAEAVYRTFPKKDMSDGMQTTVNLGSGLIAGFAAALVSQPADTMLSKINKTKGLPGEGTTSRLIKIAKELGLRGSYSGIGARLFMVGTLTAGQFAIYGDIKKALGATGGVEISK
;
A
#
# COMPACT_ATOMS: atom_id res chain seq x y z
N MET A 1 8.07 7.77 -4.78
CA MET A 1 6.65 8.17 -4.58
C MET A 1 6.51 9.46 -3.79
N THR A 2 7.27 9.66 -2.70
CA THR A 2 7.17 10.85 -1.83
C THR A 2 7.12 12.21 -2.56
N PRO A 3 7.96 12.52 -3.56
CA PRO A 3 7.87 13.78 -4.29
C PRO A 3 6.54 14.00 -5.02
N VAL A 4 6.00 12.94 -5.62
CA VAL A 4 4.71 12.98 -6.32
C VAL A 4 3.58 13.25 -5.32
N ASP A 5 3.65 12.63 -4.14
CA ASP A 5 2.65 12.80 -3.11
C ASP A 5 2.67 14.21 -2.51
N VAL A 6 3.85 14.79 -2.28
CA VAL A 6 3.99 16.18 -1.82
C VAL A 6 3.32 17.13 -2.81
N VAL A 7 3.67 17.04 -4.10
CA VAL A 7 3.11 17.91 -5.15
C VAL A 7 1.60 17.74 -5.26
N LYS A 8 1.11 16.49 -5.23
CA LYS A 8 -0.32 16.20 -5.27
C LYS A 8 -1.08 16.80 -4.08
N THR A 9 -0.51 16.72 -2.88
CA THR A 9 -1.13 17.31 -1.68
C THR A 9 -1.11 18.83 -1.74
N ARG A 10 -0.03 19.46 -2.21
CA ARG A 10 0.05 20.91 -2.41
C ARG A 10 -1.02 21.43 -3.35
N ILE A 11 -1.20 20.78 -4.50
CA ILE A 11 -2.27 21.10 -5.47
C ILE A 11 -3.66 20.98 -4.83
N GLN A 12 -3.87 20.00 -3.92
CA GLN A 12 -5.16 19.80 -3.28
C GLN A 12 -5.45 20.80 -2.15
N LEU A 13 -4.43 21.24 -1.43
CA LEU A 13 -4.57 22.16 -0.29
C LEU A 13 -4.61 23.62 -0.73
N ASP A 14 -3.82 23.98 -1.74
CA ASP A 14 -3.78 25.34 -2.29
C ASP A 14 -3.82 25.30 -3.83
N PRO A 15 -5.01 25.05 -4.42
CA PRO A 15 -5.18 24.97 -5.87
C PRO A 15 -5.03 26.33 -6.55
N VAL A 16 -5.02 27.45 -5.81
CA VAL A 16 -4.86 28.79 -6.37
C VAL A 16 -3.39 29.02 -6.70
N THR A 17 -2.51 28.74 -5.73
CA THR A 17 -1.06 28.84 -5.91
C THR A 17 -0.54 27.71 -6.81
N TYR A 18 -0.96 26.48 -6.57
CA TYR A 18 -0.49 25.28 -7.28
C TYR A 18 -1.45 24.85 -8.40
N ASN A 19 -1.61 25.70 -9.42
CA ASN A 19 -2.61 25.53 -10.49
C ASN A 19 -2.09 24.94 -11.82
N ARG A 20 -0.78 24.67 -11.95
CA ARG A 20 -0.16 24.30 -13.23
C ARG A 20 -0.05 22.79 -13.46
N GLY A 21 -0.97 22.02 -12.89
CA GLY A 21 -0.96 20.56 -12.94
C GLY A 21 0.28 19.95 -12.27
N MET A 22 0.54 18.65 -12.50
CA MET A 22 1.63 17.94 -11.80
C MET A 22 3.02 18.50 -12.13
N ILE A 23 3.37 18.63 -13.41
CA ILE A 23 4.72 19.07 -13.84
C ILE A 23 4.97 20.52 -13.42
N GLY A 24 3.97 21.40 -13.58
CA GLY A 24 4.04 22.77 -13.10
C GLY A 24 4.10 22.84 -11.57
N GLY A 25 3.34 22.01 -10.87
CA GLY A 25 3.37 21.87 -9.42
C GLY A 25 4.74 21.49 -8.88
N PHE A 26 5.47 20.57 -9.53
CA PHE A 26 6.87 20.28 -9.17
C PHE A 26 7.75 21.53 -9.23
N ARG A 27 7.67 22.30 -10.31
CA ARG A 27 8.44 23.54 -10.46
C ARG A 27 8.04 24.59 -9.41
N GLN A 28 6.74 24.73 -9.15
CA GLN A 28 6.21 25.67 -8.16
C GLN A 28 6.67 25.31 -6.73
N VAL A 29 6.65 24.03 -6.35
CA VAL A 29 7.14 23.60 -5.03
C VAL A 29 8.63 23.87 -4.89
N ILE A 30 9.43 23.55 -5.90
CA ILE A 30 10.88 23.83 -5.87
C ILE A 30 11.15 25.34 -5.77
N ALA A 31 10.40 26.16 -6.53
CA ALA A 31 10.59 27.62 -6.54
C ALA A 31 10.15 28.29 -5.22
N ASN A 32 9.07 27.81 -4.60
CA ASN A 32 8.48 28.44 -3.42
C ASN A 32 9.04 27.89 -2.09
N GLU A 33 9.34 26.59 -2.02
CA GLU A 33 9.68 25.88 -0.78
C GLU A 33 11.07 25.21 -0.84
N GLY A 34 11.73 25.25 -2.00
CA GLY A 34 13.03 24.62 -2.23
C GLY A 34 12.94 23.14 -2.60
N ALA A 35 14.03 22.59 -3.15
CA ALA A 35 14.06 21.20 -3.62
C ALA A 35 13.86 20.17 -2.49
N GLY A 36 14.30 20.49 -1.27
CA GLY A 36 14.13 19.62 -0.10
C GLY A 36 12.66 19.39 0.28
N ALA A 37 11.76 20.32 -0.04
CA ALA A 37 10.33 20.20 0.27
C ALA A 37 9.68 18.98 -0.40
N LEU A 38 10.20 18.54 -1.55
CA LEU A 38 9.74 17.33 -2.25
C LEU A 38 9.95 16.04 -1.44
N LEU A 39 10.83 16.07 -0.43
CA LEU A 39 11.09 14.93 0.45
C LEU A 39 10.38 15.07 1.80
N THR A 40 9.49 16.05 1.95
CA THR A 40 8.67 16.20 3.17
C THR A 40 7.88 14.93 3.43
N GLY A 41 7.95 14.41 4.65
CA GLY A 41 7.29 13.17 5.04
C GLY A 41 8.01 11.89 4.58
N VAL A 42 9.22 11.96 4.00
CA VAL A 42 9.97 10.76 3.59
C VAL A 42 10.30 9.85 4.79
N GLY A 43 10.66 10.43 5.94
CA GLY A 43 10.96 9.70 7.16
C GLY A 43 9.79 8.82 7.65
N PRO A 44 8.60 9.39 7.94
CA PRO A 44 7.45 8.59 8.33
C PRO A 44 6.98 7.64 7.23
N THR A 45 7.06 8.03 5.95
CA THR A 45 6.74 7.12 4.83
C THR A 45 7.62 5.88 4.88
N PHE A 46 8.94 6.06 4.98
CA PHE A 46 9.89 4.95 5.00
C PHE A 46 9.67 4.04 6.21
N ALA A 47 9.63 4.62 7.42
CA ALA A 47 9.41 3.86 8.65
C ALA A 47 8.06 3.12 8.63
N GLY A 48 7.01 3.78 8.13
CA GLY A 48 5.66 3.25 8.07
C GLY A 48 5.57 2.03 7.18
N TYR A 49 5.98 2.15 5.92
CA TYR A 49 5.94 1.03 4.98
C TYR A 49 6.94 -0.08 5.31
N PHE A 50 8.06 0.25 5.97
CA PHE A 50 8.99 -0.75 6.48
C PHE A 50 8.33 -1.62 7.56
N LEU A 51 7.76 -0.99 8.59
CA LEU A 51 7.07 -1.72 9.67
C LEU A 51 5.84 -2.46 9.15
N GLN A 52 5.02 -1.81 8.33
CA GLN A 52 3.87 -2.45 7.71
C GLN A 52 4.29 -3.70 6.92
N GLY A 53 5.35 -3.60 6.11
CA GLY A 53 5.88 -4.74 5.37
C GLY A 53 6.30 -5.89 6.28
N ALA A 54 7.06 -5.59 7.34
CA ALA A 54 7.52 -6.60 8.30
C ALA A 54 6.35 -7.33 8.97
N PHE A 55 5.37 -6.60 9.52
CA PHE A 55 4.20 -7.19 10.16
C PHE A 55 3.28 -7.91 9.19
N LYS A 56 3.12 -7.39 7.97
CA LYS A 56 2.28 -7.98 6.95
C LYS A 56 2.81 -9.32 6.47
N PHE A 57 4.06 -9.38 6.02
CA PHE A 57 4.63 -10.62 5.47
C PHE A 57 4.99 -11.61 6.58
N GLY A 58 5.62 -11.15 7.66
CA GLY A 58 5.93 -12.01 8.82
C GLY A 58 4.67 -12.49 9.54
N GLY A 59 3.69 -11.60 9.74
CA GLY A 59 2.40 -11.94 10.32
C GLY A 59 1.60 -12.89 9.43
N TYR A 60 1.64 -12.73 8.10
CA TYR A 60 0.95 -13.64 7.19
C TYR A 60 1.44 -15.08 7.36
N GLU A 61 2.76 -15.29 7.34
CA GLU A 61 3.34 -16.62 7.57
C GLU A 61 3.03 -17.16 8.97
N PHE A 62 3.15 -16.31 9.99
CA PHE A 62 2.81 -16.68 11.37
C PHE A 62 1.34 -17.14 11.49
N PHE A 63 0.38 -16.32 11.08
CA PHE A 63 -1.04 -16.65 11.19
C PHE A 63 -1.43 -17.82 10.28
N LYS A 64 -0.81 -17.96 9.11
CA LYS A 64 -1.02 -19.11 8.23
C LYS A 64 -0.57 -20.40 8.91
N GLN A 65 0.61 -20.40 9.53
CA GLN A 65 1.11 -21.54 10.30
C GLN A 65 0.20 -21.87 11.49
N GLN A 66 -0.29 -20.87 12.22
CA GLN A 66 -1.24 -21.09 13.33
C GLN A 66 -2.55 -21.72 12.84
N CYS A 67 -3.11 -21.23 11.72
CA CYS A 67 -4.30 -21.82 11.12
C CYS A 67 -4.08 -23.29 10.71
N ILE A 68 -2.92 -23.59 10.10
CA ILE A 68 -2.57 -24.97 9.71
C ILE A 68 -2.42 -25.87 10.94
N ASN A 69 -1.72 -25.40 11.98
CA ASN A 69 -1.51 -26.16 13.22
C ASN A 69 -2.83 -26.46 13.94
N TYR A 70 -3.79 -25.52 13.92
CA TYR A 70 -5.08 -25.67 14.57
C TYR A 70 -6.05 -26.56 13.79
N MET A 71 -6.13 -26.38 12.46
CA MET A 71 -7.10 -27.09 11.61
C MET A 71 -6.60 -28.47 11.16
N GLY A 72 -5.29 -28.70 11.19
CA GLY A 72 -4.63 -29.82 10.53
C GLY A 72 -4.40 -29.57 9.05
N ILE A 73 -3.35 -30.18 8.49
CA ILE A 73 -2.90 -29.95 7.10
C ILE A 73 -3.99 -30.31 6.07
N GLU A 74 -4.73 -31.39 6.28
CA GLU A 74 -5.80 -31.81 5.36
C GLU A 74 -6.93 -30.79 5.29
N ASN A 75 -7.45 -30.33 6.43
CA ASN A 75 -8.52 -29.33 6.46
C ASN A 75 -8.03 -27.96 5.98
N ALA A 76 -6.82 -27.55 6.36
CA ALA A 76 -6.22 -26.32 5.85
C ALA A 76 -6.04 -26.36 4.33
N SER A 77 -5.72 -27.55 3.77
CA SER A 77 -5.65 -27.78 2.33
C SER A 77 -7.02 -27.73 1.64
N ASN A 78 -8.08 -28.21 2.30
CA ASN A 78 -9.45 -28.13 1.77
C ASN A 78 -9.99 -26.69 1.80
N TYR A 79 -9.63 -25.91 2.83
CA TYR A 79 -10.08 -24.53 3.02
C TYR A 79 -8.98 -23.48 2.75
N ARG A 80 -8.04 -23.77 1.82
CA ARG A 80 -6.87 -22.90 1.53
C ARG A 80 -7.19 -21.43 1.37
N THR A 81 -8.21 -21.11 0.57
CA THR A 81 -8.59 -19.71 0.33
C THR A 81 -9.04 -19.04 1.62
N GLY A 82 -9.83 -19.73 2.46
CA GLY A 82 -10.26 -19.21 3.76
C GLY A 82 -9.07 -18.96 4.70
N VAL A 83 -8.11 -19.88 4.74
CA VAL A 83 -6.86 -19.72 5.50
C VAL A 83 -6.09 -18.50 5.01
N TYR A 84 -5.85 -18.37 3.70
CA TYR A 84 -5.13 -17.22 3.14
C TYR A 84 -5.82 -15.90 3.45
N LEU A 85 -7.14 -15.84 3.34
CA LEU A 85 -7.94 -14.64 3.65
C LEU A 85 -7.86 -14.28 5.14
N ALA A 86 -8.06 -15.25 6.04
CA ALA A 86 -8.03 -15.01 7.48
C ALA A 86 -6.63 -14.60 7.96
N SER A 87 -5.58 -15.32 7.54
CA SER A 87 -4.20 -15.02 7.92
C SER A 87 -3.73 -13.67 7.39
N SER A 88 -4.08 -13.32 6.14
CA SER A 88 -3.72 -12.03 5.56
C SER A 88 -4.49 -10.86 6.17
N ALA A 89 -5.76 -11.04 6.52
CA ALA A 89 -6.54 -10.02 7.22
C ALA A 89 -6.01 -9.75 8.63
N ALA A 90 -5.70 -10.81 9.39
CA ALA A 90 -5.10 -10.68 10.71
C ALA A 90 -3.73 -9.98 10.64
N ALA A 91 -2.87 -10.41 9.71
CA ALA A 91 -1.56 -9.80 9.51
C ALA A 91 -1.65 -8.30 9.18
N GLU A 92 -2.54 -7.93 8.26
CA GLU A 92 -2.71 -6.52 7.86
C GLU A 92 -3.30 -5.68 9.00
N PHE A 93 -4.21 -6.22 9.81
CA PHE A 93 -4.75 -5.50 10.97
C PHE A 93 -3.65 -5.04 11.93
N PHE A 94 -2.71 -5.93 12.29
CA PHE A 94 -1.58 -5.57 13.15
C PHE A 94 -0.56 -4.68 12.43
N ALA A 95 -0.35 -4.89 11.12
CA ALA A 95 0.49 -4.01 10.32
C ALA A 95 -0.06 -2.58 10.27
N ASP A 96 -1.37 -2.41 10.19
CA ASP A 96 -2.03 -1.11 10.17
C ASP A 96 -1.97 -0.39 11.53
N ILE A 97 -1.94 -1.14 12.65
CA ILE A 97 -1.69 -0.53 13.97
C ILE A 97 -0.31 0.14 13.99
N ALA A 98 0.71 -0.51 13.42
CA ALA A 98 2.05 0.06 13.32
C ALA A 98 2.15 1.19 12.28
N LEU A 99 1.42 1.08 11.16
CA LEU A 99 1.43 2.07 10.08
C LEU A 99 0.71 3.36 10.46
N CYS A 100 -0.45 3.27 11.13
CA CYS A 100 -1.38 4.38 11.30
C CYS A 100 -0.75 5.64 11.94
N PRO A 101 0.05 5.54 13.02
CA PRO A 101 0.71 6.71 13.61
C PRO A 101 1.71 7.40 12.66
N LEU A 102 2.42 6.61 11.86
CA LEU A 102 3.41 7.10 10.90
C LEU A 102 2.71 7.77 9.72
N GLU A 103 1.58 7.24 9.29
CA GLU A 103 0.78 7.83 8.23
C GLU A 103 0.05 9.10 8.66
N ALA A 104 -0.44 9.17 9.89
CA ALA A 104 -0.93 10.40 10.49
C ALA A 104 0.18 11.48 10.54
N THR A 105 1.38 11.08 10.98
CA THR A 105 2.56 11.98 11.03
C THR A 105 2.94 12.47 9.64
N ARG A 106 3.00 11.58 8.64
CA ARG A 106 3.26 11.92 7.25
C ARG A 106 2.23 12.91 6.72
N ILE A 107 0.95 12.61 6.87
CA ILE A 107 -0.15 13.47 6.38
C ILE A 107 -0.03 14.85 7.00
N ARG A 108 0.25 14.96 8.30
CA ARG A 108 0.39 16.25 8.96
C ARG A 108 1.59 17.03 8.43
N LEU A 109 2.78 16.43 8.36
CA LEU A 109 3.98 17.08 7.84
C LEU A 109 3.83 17.53 6.39
N VAL A 110 3.16 16.72 5.57
CA VAL A 110 2.91 17.04 4.17
C VAL A 110 1.79 18.07 4.04
N SER A 111 0.82 18.15 4.95
CA SER A 111 -0.29 19.11 4.81
C SER A 111 0.00 20.48 5.43
N GLU A 112 0.81 20.51 6.49
CA GLU A 112 1.17 21.71 7.23
C GLU A 112 2.71 21.84 7.25
N PRO A 113 3.30 22.57 6.28
CA PRO A 113 4.76 22.66 6.15
C PRO A 113 5.45 23.25 7.38
N THR A 114 4.73 24.10 8.13
CA THR A 114 5.23 24.76 9.35
C THR A 114 5.00 23.94 10.62
N TYR A 115 4.42 22.74 10.52
CA TYR A 115 4.07 21.94 11.69
C TYR A 115 5.31 21.46 12.44
N ALA A 116 6.21 20.75 11.77
CA ALA A 116 7.47 20.25 12.31
C ALA A 116 8.38 19.77 11.17
N ASN A 117 9.63 19.45 11.49
CA ASN A 117 10.56 18.85 10.54
C ASN A 117 10.84 17.39 10.90
N GLY A 118 10.80 16.52 9.89
CA GLY A 118 11.15 15.11 10.01
C GLY A 118 10.19 14.28 10.86
N LEU A 119 10.47 12.97 10.90
CA LEU A 119 9.65 11.98 11.61
C LEU A 119 9.55 12.29 13.11
N ILE A 120 10.69 12.39 13.80
CA ILE A 120 10.74 12.52 15.26
C ILE A 120 10.06 13.81 15.72
N GLY A 121 10.32 14.93 15.04
CA GLY A 121 9.71 16.21 15.35
C GLY A 121 8.19 16.21 15.15
N GLY A 122 7.72 15.69 14.01
CA GLY A 122 6.29 15.59 13.72
C GLY A 122 5.57 14.66 14.68
N PHE A 123 6.12 13.48 14.94
CA PHE A 123 5.54 12.50 15.85
C PHE A 123 5.49 13.03 17.28
N SER A 124 6.60 13.59 17.79
CA SER A 124 6.66 14.12 19.15
C SER A 124 5.72 15.29 19.36
N LYS A 125 5.63 16.21 18.39
CA LYS A 125 4.71 17.35 18.46
C LYS A 125 3.27 16.87 18.52
N MET A 126 2.87 15.97 17.61
CA MET A 126 1.50 15.42 17.57
C MET A 126 1.11 14.71 18.86
N LEU A 127 2.00 13.88 19.39
CA LEU A 127 1.77 13.21 20.66
C LEU A 127 1.57 14.22 21.81
N LYS A 128 2.36 15.28 21.86
CA LYS A 128 2.29 16.30 22.92
C LYS A 128 1.07 17.21 22.80
N THR A 129 0.70 17.62 21.58
CA THR A 129 -0.34 18.64 21.36
C THR A 129 -1.73 18.05 21.18
N GLU A 130 -1.83 16.83 20.63
CA GLU A 130 -3.11 16.23 20.23
C GLU A 130 -3.35 14.84 20.85
N GLY A 131 -2.32 14.24 21.44
CA GLY A 131 -2.40 12.95 22.09
C GLY A 131 -2.48 11.77 21.13
N VAL A 132 -2.66 10.57 21.70
CA VAL A 132 -2.66 9.30 20.95
C VAL A 132 -3.87 9.17 20.00
N GLY A 133 -4.99 9.80 20.33
CA GLY A 133 -6.20 9.76 19.50
C GLY A 133 -5.96 10.31 18.09
N ALA A 134 -5.09 11.31 17.94
CA ALA A 134 -4.74 11.89 16.64
C ALA A 134 -4.04 10.89 15.70
N PHE A 135 -3.24 9.98 16.25
CA PHE A 135 -2.57 8.95 15.46
C PHE A 135 -3.53 7.93 14.85
N TYR A 136 -4.64 7.64 15.52
CA TYR A 136 -5.59 6.60 15.12
C TYR A 136 -6.91 7.14 14.56
N ALA A 137 -7.05 8.45 14.40
CA ALA A 137 -8.24 9.07 13.80
C ALA A 137 -8.53 8.55 12.37
N GLY A 138 -7.50 8.14 11.64
CA GLY A 138 -7.60 7.56 10.30
C GLY A 138 -7.65 6.02 10.24
N PHE A 139 -7.64 5.33 11.38
CA PHE A 139 -7.43 3.88 11.42
C PHE A 139 -8.53 3.09 10.70
N GLY A 140 -9.80 3.44 10.91
CA GLY A 140 -10.93 2.80 10.23
C GLY A 140 -10.81 2.87 8.69
N PRO A 141 -10.67 4.07 8.10
CA PRO A 141 -10.42 4.23 6.67
C PRO A 141 -9.19 3.47 6.15
N ILE A 142 -8.11 3.39 6.94
CA ILE A 142 -6.91 2.61 6.59
C ILE A 142 -7.25 1.12 6.50
N LEU A 143 -7.89 0.55 7.51
CA LEU A 143 -8.30 -0.87 7.51
C LEU A 143 -9.20 -1.21 6.33
N PHE A 144 -10.22 -0.38 6.06
CA PHE A 144 -11.15 -0.60 4.94
C PHE A 144 -10.46 -0.59 3.57
N LYS A 145 -9.32 0.08 3.47
CA LYS A 145 -8.51 0.13 2.26
C LYS A 145 -7.52 -1.03 2.19
N GLN A 146 -6.74 -1.22 3.25
CA GLN A 146 -5.58 -2.10 3.24
C GLN A 146 -5.97 -3.56 3.36
N VAL A 147 -6.93 -3.90 4.22
CA VAL A 147 -7.33 -5.29 4.46
C VAL A 147 -7.84 -5.96 3.17
N PRO A 148 -8.82 -5.39 2.42
CA PRO A 148 -9.27 -6.01 1.17
C PRO A 148 -8.18 -6.09 0.10
N TYR A 149 -7.33 -5.06 0.01
CA TYR A 149 -6.19 -5.03 -0.90
C TYR A 149 -5.23 -6.18 -0.60
N THR A 150 -4.87 -6.36 0.67
CA THR A 150 -3.94 -7.38 1.13
C THR A 150 -4.49 -8.79 0.99
N MET A 151 -5.75 -9.01 1.37
CA MET A 151 -6.44 -10.29 1.20
C MET A 151 -6.42 -10.73 -0.26
N THR A 152 -6.80 -9.84 -1.18
CA THR A 152 -6.76 -10.13 -2.62
C THR A 152 -5.34 -10.42 -3.08
N LYS A 153 -4.37 -9.60 -2.65
CA LYS A 153 -2.97 -9.76 -3.04
C LYS A 153 -2.41 -11.12 -2.63
N PHE A 154 -2.58 -11.54 -1.37
CA PHE A 154 -2.06 -12.84 -0.92
C PHE A 154 -2.77 -14.01 -1.58
N VAL A 155 -4.10 -13.98 -1.70
CA VAL A 155 -4.84 -15.06 -2.37
C VAL A 155 -4.40 -15.22 -3.82
N VAL A 156 -4.34 -14.13 -4.58
CA VAL A 156 -3.94 -14.20 -5.99
C VAL A 156 -2.47 -14.59 -6.12
N TYR A 157 -1.60 -14.07 -5.26
CA TYR A 157 -0.19 -14.45 -5.23
C TYR A 157 -0.02 -15.96 -5.05
N GLU A 158 -0.63 -16.54 -4.02
CA GLU A 158 -0.54 -17.98 -3.74
C GLU A 158 -1.13 -18.80 -4.88
N LYS A 159 -2.29 -18.41 -5.44
CA LYS A 159 -2.91 -19.14 -6.56
C LYS A 159 -2.07 -19.12 -7.82
N VAL A 160 -1.48 -17.98 -8.17
CA VAL A 160 -0.62 -17.84 -9.35
C VAL A 160 0.68 -18.61 -9.14
N ALA A 161 1.32 -18.47 -7.98
CA ALA A 161 2.53 -19.19 -7.64
C ALA A 161 2.29 -20.72 -7.64
N GLU A 162 1.22 -21.20 -6.99
CA GLU A 162 0.82 -22.61 -7.00
C GLU A 162 0.58 -23.13 -8.44
N ALA A 163 -0.08 -22.35 -9.29
CA ALA A 163 -0.32 -22.74 -10.67
C ALA A 163 0.99 -22.91 -11.47
N VAL A 164 1.96 -22.00 -11.28
CA VAL A 164 3.27 -22.11 -11.91
C VAL A 164 4.05 -23.29 -11.34
N TYR A 165 4.06 -23.48 -10.02
CA TYR A 165 4.81 -24.54 -9.35
C TYR A 165 4.25 -25.95 -9.59
N ARG A 166 2.97 -26.08 -9.99
CA ARG A 166 2.39 -27.35 -10.46
C ARG A 166 2.98 -27.80 -11.80
N THR A 167 3.28 -26.85 -12.68
CA THR A 167 3.87 -27.13 -14.00
C THR A 167 5.39 -27.22 -13.92
N PHE A 168 6.02 -26.41 -13.08
CA PHE A 168 7.46 -26.35 -12.87
C PHE A 168 7.78 -26.50 -11.38
N PRO A 169 8.07 -27.72 -10.90
CA PRO A 169 8.33 -27.95 -9.49
C PRO A 169 9.50 -27.10 -9.00
N LYS A 170 9.32 -26.46 -7.84
CA LYS A 170 10.31 -25.55 -7.24
C LYS A 170 11.72 -26.15 -7.13
N LYS A 171 11.82 -27.46 -6.87
CA LYS A 171 13.08 -28.21 -6.75
C LYS A 171 13.89 -28.27 -8.05
N ASP A 172 13.23 -28.12 -9.19
CA ASP A 172 13.83 -28.23 -10.52
C ASP A 172 14.16 -26.83 -11.10
N MET A 173 13.91 -25.77 -10.32
CA MET A 173 14.08 -24.37 -10.73
C MET A 173 15.29 -23.73 -10.06
N SER A 174 16.09 -23.00 -10.84
CA SER A 174 17.15 -22.14 -10.29
C SER A 174 16.57 -21.02 -9.40
N ASP A 175 17.40 -20.50 -8.49
CA ASP A 175 17.01 -19.38 -7.62
C ASP A 175 16.58 -18.14 -8.40
N GLY A 176 17.17 -17.93 -9.58
CA GLY A 176 16.76 -16.87 -10.50
C GLY A 176 15.33 -17.08 -11.00
N MET A 177 15.01 -18.29 -11.45
CA MET A 177 13.67 -18.61 -11.95
C MET A 177 12.62 -18.54 -10.83
N GLN A 178 12.92 -19.05 -9.63
CA GLN A 178 12.02 -18.94 -8.49
C GLN A 178 11.74 -17.48 -8.14
N THR A 179 12.75 -16.62 -8.22
CA THR A 179 12.57 -15.17 -8.00
C THR A 179 11.69 -14.55 -9.08
N THR A 180 11.92 -14.87 -10.35
CA THR A 180 11.06 -14.40 -11.45
C THR A 180 9.61 -14.82 -11.25
N VAL A 181 9.36 -16.07 -10.81
CA VAL A 181 8.02 -16.55 -10.50
C VAL A 181 7.41 -15.81 -9.31
N ASN A 182 8.17 -15.57 -8.23
CA ASN A 182 7.69 -14.84 -7.06
C ASN A 182 7.34 -13.39 -7.41
N LEU A 183 8.23 -12.67 -8.09
CA LEU A 183 8.02 -11.28 -8.45
C LEU A 183 6.92 -11.14 -9.53
N GLY A 184 6.84 -12.07 -10.49
CA GLY A 184 5.79 -12.14 -11.50
C GLY A 184 4.41 -12.43 -10.91
N SER A 185 4.33 -13.41 -10.00
CA SER A 185 3.13 -13.68 -9.20
C SER A 185 2.72 -12.45 -8.38
N GLY A 186 3.71 -11.75 -7.82
CA GLY A 186 3.52 -10.50 -7.08
C GLY A 186 2.93 -9.37 -7.94
N LEU A 187 3.37 -9.25 -9.20
CA LEU A 187 2.83 -8.28 -10.16
C LEU A 187 1.36 -8.56 -10.48
N ILE A 188 1.04 -9.80 -10.85
CA ILE A 188 -0.33 -10.23 -11.18
C ILE A 188 -1.24 -10.03 -9.98
N ALA A 189 -0.76 -10.43 -8.79
CA ALA A 189 -1.45 -10.19 -7.54
C ALA A 189 -1.68 -8.69 -7.26
N GLY A 190 -0.69 -7.84 -7.54
CA GLY A 190 -0.80 -6.40 -7.41
C GLY A 190 -1.87 -5.79 -8.32
N PHE A 191 -1.95 -6.24 -9.57
CA PHE A 191 -3.00 -5.80 -10.51
C PHE A 191 -4.38 -6.28 -10.10
N ALA A 192 -4.53 -7.56 -9.73
CA ALA A 192 -5.79 -8.09 -9.25
C ALA A 192 -6.25 -7.36 -7.98
N ALA A 193 -5.35 -7.13 -7.02
CA ALA A 193 -5.64 -6.36 -5.81
C ALA A 193 -6.07 -4.93 -6.14
N ALA A 194 -5.40 -4.27 -7.09
CA ALA A 194 -5.78 -2.92 -7.53
C ALA A 194 -7.19 -2.90 -8.15
N LEU A 195 -7.54 -3.89 -8.97
CA LEU A 195 -8.87 -4.00 -9.58
C LEU A 195 -9.97 -4.23 -8.54
N VAL A 196 -9.79 -5.21 -7.66
CA VAL A 196 -10.79 -5.60 -6.64
C VAL A 196 -11.01 -4.49 -5.60
N SER A 197 -9.94 -3.82 -5.19
CA SER A 197 -10.02 -2.76 -4.16
C SER A 197 -10.35 -1.38 -4.74
N GLN A 198 -10.44 -1.20 -6.07
CA GLN A 198 -10.68 0.10 -6.67
C GLN A 198 -12.02 0.74 -6.24
N PRO A 199 -13.15 0.02 -6.22
CA PRO A 199 -14.40 0.60 -5.80
C PRO A 199 -14.34 1.13 -4.35
N ALA A 200 -13.75 0.35 -3.45
CA ALA A 200 -13.57 0.74 -2.06
C ALA A 200 -12.68 1.99 -1.93
N ASP A 201 -11.56 2.03 -2.66
CA ASP A 201 -10.66 3.18 -2.67
C ASP A 201 -11.32 4.46 -3.20
N THR A 202 -12.12 4.35 -4.27
CA THR A 202 -12.84 5.49 -4.83
C THR A 202 -13.90 6.01 -3.84
N MET A 203 -14.63 5.11 -3.19
CA MET A 203 -15.62 5.47 -2.16
C MET A 203 -14.96 6.15 -0.96
N LEU A 204 -13.86 5.59 -0.43
CA LEU A 204 -13.09 6.17 0.67
C LEU A 204 -12.49 7.54 0.30
N SER A 205 -12.00 7.70 -0.93
CA SER A 205 -11.50 9.00 -1.38
C SER A 205 -12.62 10.05 -1.47
N LYS A 206 -13.85 9.67 -1.85
CA LYS A 206 -14.98 10.61 -1.93
C LYS A 206 -15.54 10.96 -0.56
N ILE A 207 -15.64 10.00 0.36
CA ILE A 207 -16.17 10.25 1.70
C ILE A 207 -15.24 11.17 2.51
N ASN A 208 -13.92 11.07 2.29
CA ASN A 208 -12.92 11.93 2.93
C ASN A 208 -12.88 13.35 2.33
N LYS A 209 -13.35 13.54 1.09
CA LYS A 209 -13.40 14.86 0.43
C LYS A 209 -14.70 15.63 0.66
N THR A 210 -15.78 14.93 0.98
CA THR A 210 -17.08 15.53 1.27
C THR A 210 -17.24 15.71 2.78
N LYS A 211 -17.60 16.92 3.23
CA LYS A 211 -18.05 17.10 4.62
C LYS A 211 -19.45 16.49 4.74
N GLY A 212 -19.68 15.68 5.77
CA GLY A 212 -21.01 15.11 6.03
C GLY A 212 -22.00 16.19 6.38
N LEU A 213 -23.25 16.04 5.93
CA LEU A 213 -24.33 16.93 6.38
C LEU A 213 -24.65 16.65 7.87
N PRO A 214 -25.15 17.64 8.63
CA PRO A 214 -25.54 17.43 10.02
C PRO A 214 -26.55 16.28 10.15
N GLY A 215 -26.25 15.28 11.00
CA GLY A 215 -27.10 14.11 11.24
C GLY A 215 -26.96 12.96 10.22
N GLU A 216 -26.08 13.07 9.23
CA GLU A 216 -25.89 12.03 8.21
C GLU A 216 -24.91 10.94 8.69
N GLY A 217 -25.39 9.71 8.84
CA GLY A 217 -24.56 8.57 9.22
C GLY A 217 -23.53 8.19 8.15
N THR A 218 -22.37 7.65 8.56
CA THR A 218 -21.32 7.18 7.63
C THR A 218 -21.87 6.17 6.61
N THR A 219 -22.76 5.28 7.05
CA THR A 219 -23.37 4.26 6.18
C THR A 219 -24.29 4.85 5.14
N SER A 220 -25.15 5.81 5.49
CA SER A 220 -26.03 6.48 4.52
C SER A 220 -25.23 7.27 3.48
N ARG A 221 -24.12 7.90 3.92
CA ARG A 221 -23.17 8.58 3.03
C ARG A 221 -22.50 7.63 2.05
N LEU A 222 -22.02 6.49 2.53
CA LEU A 222 -21.42 5.46 1.67
C LEU A 222 -22.41 4.97 0.62
N ILE A 223 -23.67 4.70 1.00
CA ILE A 223 -24.71 4.28 0.08
C ILE A 223 -25.01 5.36 -0.97
N LYS A 224 -25.10 6.63 -0.55
CA LYS A 224 -25.31 7.76 -1.47
C LYS A 224 -24.16 7.92 -2.46
N ILE A 225 -22.91 7.91 -1.97
CA ILE A 225 -21.70 7.98 -2.79
C ILE A 225 -21.63 6.80 -3.77
N ALA A 226 -21.99 5.59 -3.32
CA ALA A 226 -22.03 4.41 -4.17
C ALA A 226 -23.06 4.56 -5.30
N LYS A 227 -24.27 5.07 -5.00
CA LYS A 227 -25.31 5.37 -6.01
C LYS A 227 -24.86 6.44 -7.00
N GLU A 228 -24.21 7.51 -6.53
CA GLU A 228 -23.72 8.59 -7.38
C GLU A 228 -22.55 8.18 -8.28
N LEU A 229 -21.65 7.32 -7.78
CA LEU A 229 -20.53 6.80 -8.57
C LEU A 229 -21.00 5.81 -9.64
N GLY A 230 -21.94 4.93 -9.28
CA GLY A 230 -22.27 3.75 -10.07
C GLY A 230 -21.04 2.84 -10.29
N LEU A 231 -21.22 1.82 -11.15
CA LEU A 231 -20.13 0.89 -11.49
C LEU A 231 -19.01 1.55 -12.29
N ARG A 232 -19.33 2.47 -13.22
CA ARG A 232 -18.30 3.12 -14.04
C ARG A 232 -17.49 4.13 -13.25
N GLY A 233 -18.12 4.90 -12.36
CA GLY A 233 -17.41 5.89 -11.54
C GLY A 233 -16.54 5.25 -10.46
N SER A 234 -16.92 4.08 -9.93
CA SER A 234 -16.15 3.40 -8.88
C SER A 234 -14.77 2.91 -9.35
N TYR A 235 -14.57 2.73 -10.66
CA TYR A 235 -13.28 2.40 -11.28
C TYR A 235 -12.49 3.62 -11.81
N SER A 236 -12.95 4.84 -11.51
CA SER A 236 -12.22 6.06 -11.90
C SER A 236 -10.79 6.04 -11.33
N GLY A 237 -9.80 6.30 -12.19
CA GLY A 237 -8.38 6.30 -11.81
C GLY A 237 -7.69 4.93 -11.81
N ILE A 238 -8.36 3.84 -12.22
CA ILE A 238 -7.76 2.50 -12.26
C ILE A 238 -6.50 2.42 -13.14
N GLY A 239 -6.49 3.08 -14.29
CA GLY A 239 -5.33 3.09 -15.19
C GLY A 239 -4.07 3.68 -14.55
N ALA A 240 -4.23 4.81 -13.84
CA ALA A 240 -3.13 5.43 -13.09
C ALA A 240 -2.65 4.51 -11.96
N ARG A 241 -3.57 3.81 -11.29
CA ARG A 241 -3.23 2.86 -10.23
C ARG A 241 -2.47 1.64 -10.77
N LEU A 242 -2.90 1.06 -11.89
CA LEU A 242 -2.21 -0.06 -12.54
C LEU A 242 -0.82 0.36 -13.00
N PHE A 243 -0.67 1.54 -13.61
CA PHE A 243 0.63 2.07 -14.00
C PHE A 243 1.57 2.23 -12.79
N MET A 244 1.05 2.77 -11.68
CA MET A 244 1.81 2.91 -10.44
C MET A 244 2.24 1.56 -9.87
N VAL A 245 1.34 0.57 -9.80
CA VAL A 245 1.66 -0.78 -9.33
C VAL A 245 2.70 -1.45 -10.23
N GLY A 246 2.56 -1.31 -11.55
CA GLY A 246 3.51 -1.85 -12.52
C GLY A 246 4.90 -1.21 -12.36
N THR A 247 4.96 0.12 -12.23
CA THR A 247 6.22 0.86 -12.05
C THR A 247 6.90 0.50 -10.73
N LEU A 248 6.15 0.40 -9.63
CA LEU A 248 6.70 -0.02 -8.34
C LEU A 248 7.26 -1.43 -8.40
N THR A 249 6.55 -2.35 -9.07
CA THR A 249 6.99 -3.74 -9.21
C THR A 249 8.23 -3.83 -10.10
N ALA A 250 8.26 -3.11 -11.23
CA ALA A 250 9.46 -3.03 -12.08
C ALA A 250 10.68 -2.49 -11.30
N GLY A 251 10.47 -1.49 -10.44
CA GLY A 251 11.50 -1.00 -9.52
C GLY A 251 11.98 -2.08 -8.54
N GLN A 252 11.08 -2.89 -8.00
CA GLN A 252 11.44 -4.03 -7.13
C GLN A 252 12.29 -5.07 -7.87
N PHE A 253 11.95 -5.39 -9.13
CA PHE A 253 12.76 -6.28 -9.97
C PHE A 253 14.17 -5.73 -10.21
N ALA A 254 14.29 -4.43 -10.53
CA ALA A 254 15.59 -3.78 -10.75
C ALA A 254 16.45 -3.79 -9.48
N ILE A 255 15.90 -3.32 -8.36
CA ILE A 255 16.60 -3.27 -7.07
C ILE A 255 17.01 -4.68 -6.61
N TYR A 256 16.14 -5.67 -6.76
CA TYR A 256 16.48 -7.05 -6.42
C TYR A 256 17.67 -7.56 -7.25
N GLY A 257 17.68 -7.31 -8.56
CA GLY A 257 18.79 -7.68 -9.44
C GLY A 257 20.11 -7.05 -9.01
N ASP A 258 20.09 -5.76 -8.66
CA ASP A 258 21.27 -5.03 -8.24
C ASP A 258 21.77 -5.47 -6.85
N ILE A 259 20.87 -5.70 -5.90
CA ILE A 259 21.22 -6.25 -4.58
C ILE A 259 21.82 -7.65 -4.72
N LYS A 260 21.24 -8.51 -5.57
CA LYS A 260 21.75 -9.85 -5.83
C LYS A 260 23.16 -9.83 -6.39
N LYS A 261 23.45 -8.92 -7.32
CA LYS A 261 24.80 -8.69 -7.85
C LYS A 261 25.75 -8.19 -6.77
N ALA A 262 25.33 -7.20 -5.97
CA ALA A 262 26.14 -6.61 -4.90
C ALA A 262 26.49 -7.63 -3.80
N LEU A 263 25.60 -8.58 -3.51
CA LEU A 263 25.80 -9.63 -2.52
C LEU A 263 26.57 -10.85 -3.07
N GLY A 264 27.07 -10.80 -4.31
CA GLY A 264 27.81 -11.92 -4.92
C GLY A 264 26.95 -13.16 -5.20
N ALA A 265 25.62 -13.03 -5.13
CA ALA A 265 24.67 -14.11 -5.41
C ALA A 265 24.40 -14.23 -6.92
N THR A 266 25.43 -14.15 -7.75
CA THR A 266 25.34 -14.14 -9.22
C THR A 266 25.19 -15.54 -9.84
N GLY A 267 25.07 -16.61 -9.04
CA GLY A 267 24.79 -17.99 -9.50
C GLY A 267 23.38 -18.22 -10.07
N GLY A 268 22.72 -17.18 -10.60
CA GLY A 268 21.48 -17.33 -11.35
C GLY A 268 21.82 -17.67 -12.80
N VAL A 269 21.32 -18.81 -13.29
CA VAL A 269 21.44 -19.23 -14.69
C VAL A 269 20.97 -18.10 -15.61
N GLU A 270 21.91 -17.42 -16.26
CA GLU A 270 21.64 -16.54 -17.39
C GLU A 270 21.16 -17.41 -18.55
N ILE A 271 19.87 -17.34 -18.87
CA ILE A 271 19.36 -17.86 -20.14
C ILE A 271 19.57 -16.76 -21.19
N SER A 272 20.83 -16.43 -21.43
CA SER A 272 21.28 -15.76 -22.63
C SER A 272 22.53 -16.50 -23.09
N LYS A 273 22.39 -17.24 -24.17
CA LYS A 273 23.49 -17.29 -25.13
C LYS A 273 23.46 -16.00 -25.95
#